data_AF-A0A6L9ZNQ5-F1
#
_entry.id   AF-A0A6L9ZNQ5-F1
#
_cell.length_a   1.000
_cell.length_b   1.000
_cell.length_c   1.000
_cell.angle_alpha   90.00
_cell.angle_beta   90.00
_cell.angle_gamma   90.00
#
_symmetry.space_group_name_H-M   'P 1'
#
loop_
_entity.id
_entity.type
_entity.pdbx_description
1 polymer ?
#
loop_
_entity_poly.entity_id
_entity_poly.type
_entity_poly.pdbx_seq_one_letter_code
_entity_poly.pdbx_strand_id
1 'polypeptide(L)' 'MGGKTDLDRVVAYIPPEWKKELEGWAKENERSVSWLVGKLIERGLQEHRNDQDPVKEGVRY' A
#
# COMPACT_ATOMS: atom_id res chain seq x y z
N MET A 1 -0.95 -8.46 -27.35
CA MET A 1 -0.60 -8.67 -25.93
C MET A 1 -0.59 -7.29 -25.26
N GLY A 2 -1.68 -6.71 -24.75
CA GLY A 2 -2.79 -7.26 -23.99
C GLY A 2 -2.67 -6.77 -22.54
N GLY A 3 -3.01 -5.49 -22.30
CA GLY A 3 -3.23 -4.92 -20.96
C GLY A 3 -2.01 -4.39 -20.21
N LYS A 4 -1.45 -3.23 -20.60
CA LYS A 4 -0.81 -2.37 -19.60
C LYS A 4 -1.96 -1.80 -18.78
N THR A 5 -2.12 -2.25 -17.55
CA THR A 5 -3.07 -1.70 -16.59
C THR A 5 -2.92 -0.18 -16.55
N ASP A 6 -4.01 0.55 -16.81
CA ASP A 6 -4.07 2.00 -16.65
C ASP A 6 -3.95 2.32 -15.15
N LEU A 7 -2.71 2.53 -14.70
CA LEU A 7 -2.40 2.90 -13.31
C LEU A 7 -2.01 4.37 -13.27
N ASP A 8 -2.66 5.13 -12.40
CA ASP A 8 -2.28 6.51 -12.10
C ASP A 8 -1.06 6.56 -11.18
N ARG A 9 -0.25 7.63 -11.33
CA ARG A 9 0.93 7.86 -10.51
C ARG A 9 0.62 8.77 -9.33
N VAL A 10 1.00 8.33 -8.13
CA VAL A 10 1.06 9.16 -6.93
C VAL A 10 2.52 9.58 -6.66
N VAL A 11 2.73 10.82 -6.23
CA VAL A 11 4.04 11.34 -5.82
C VAL A 11 3.92 11.87 -4.39
N ALA A 12 4.79 11.40 -3.51
CA ALA A 12 4.85 11.82 -2.11
C ALA A 12 6.31 12.03 -1.70
N TYR A 13 6.54 13.02 -0.83
CA TYR A 13 7.84 13.21 -0.19
C TYR A 13 7.89 12.35 1.07
N ILE A 14 8.98 11.60 1.22
CA ILE A 14 9.26 10.79 2.40
C ILE A 14 10.66 11.13 2.93
N PRO A 15 10.92 10.92 4.24
CA PRO A 15 12.26 11.04 4.77
C PRO A 15 13.25 10.12 4.03
N PRO A 16 14.52 10.55 3.88
CA PRO A 16 15.51 9.81 3.10
C PRO A 16 15.84 8.44 3.71
N GLU A 17 15.77 8.30 5.04
CA GLU A 17 15.93 7.01 5.71
C GLU A 17 14.85 5.99 5.31
N TRP A 18 13.59 6.41 5.18
CA TRP A 18 12.51 5.52 4.76
C TRP A 18 12.69 5.04 3.33
N LYS A 19 13.19 5.90 2.44
CA LYS A 19 13.51 5.50 1.07
C LYS A 19 14.58 4.39 1.05
N LYS A 20 15.64 4.53 1.85
CA LYS A 20 16.71 3.52 1.94
C LYS A 20 16.18 2.19 2.48
N GLU A 21 15.32 2.23 3.48
CA GLU A 21 14.68 1.04 4.04
C GLU A 21 13.82 0.33 3.00
N LEU A 22 12.98 1.06 2.26
CA LEU A 22 12.16 0.51 1.17
C LEU A 22 13.01 -0.08 0.04
N GLU A 23 14.13 0.56 -0.31
CA GLU A 23 15.09 0.03 -1.30
C GLU A 23 15.74 -1.27 -0.83
N GLY A 24 16.13 -1.34 0.45
CA GLY A 24 16.65 -2.57 1.06
C GLY A 24 15.62 -3.70 1.04
N TRP A 25 14.41 -3.43 1.51
CA TRP A 25 13.33 -4.42 1.57
C TRP A 25 12.94 -4.92 0.17
N ALA A 26 12.86 -4.03 -0.82
CA ALA A 26 12.58 -4.41 -2.20
C ALA A 26 13.67 -5.34 -2.78
N LYS A 27 14.95 -5.05 -2.47
CA LYS A 27 16.09 -5.89 -2.89
C LYS A 27 16.03 -7.29 -2.28
N GLU A 28 15.74 -7.40 -0.99
CA GLU A 28 15.61 -8.69 -0.29
C GLU A 28 14.51 -9.58 -0.88
N ASN A 29 13.47 -8.98 -1.45
CA ASN A 29 12.33 -9.69 -2.04
C ASN A 29 12.44 -9.86 -3.56
N GLU A 30 13.55 -9.44 -4.17
CA GLU A 30 13.75 -9.44 -5.63
C GLU A 30 12.63 -8.70 -6.38
N ARG A 31 12.16 -7.58 -5.82
CA ARG A 31 11.10 -6.73 -6.39
C ARG A 31 11.57 -5.29 -6.61
N SER A 32 10.78 -4.53 -7.37
CA SER A 32 10.98 -3.09 -7.49
C SER A 32 10.39 -2.34 -6.29
N VAL A 33 10.96 -1.17 -5.98
CA VAL A 33 10.42 -0.26 -4.96
C VAL A 33 8.98 0.14 -5.29
N SER A 34 8.67 0.37 -6.57
CA SER A 34 7.30 0.68 -7.01
C SER A 34 6.30 -0.43 -6.71
N TRP A 35 6.71 -1.70 -6.86
CA TRP A 35 5.88 -2.85 -6.51
C TRP A 35 5.64 -2.93 -5.00
N LEU A 36 6.71 -2.77 -4.21
CA LEU A 36 6.62 -2.81 -2.75
C LEU A 36 5.72 -1.69 -2.22
N VAL A 37 5.94 -0.45 -2.67
CA VAL A 37 5.10 0.70 -2.31
C VAL A 37 3.65 0.48 -2.73
N GLY A 38 3.40 -0.09 -3.91
CA GLY A 38 2.06 -0.46 -4.34
C GLY A 38 1.37 -1.44 -3.37
N LYS A 39 2.10 -2.43 -2.84
CA LYS A 39 1.59 -3.37 -1.84
C LYS A 39 1.35 -2.75 -0.46
N LEU A 40 2.22 -1.84 -0.05
CA LEU A 40 2.02 -1.09 1.20
C LEU A 40 0.78 -0.18 1.12
N ILE A 41 0.56 0.49 -0.03
CA ILE A 41 -0.64 1.29 -0.27
C ILE A 41 -1.90 0.43 -0.28
N GLU A 42 -1.89 -0.71 -1.00
CA GLU A 42 -3.01 -1.66 -1.04
C GLU A 42 -3.42 -2.10 0.38
N ARG A 43 -2.43 -2.46 1.20
CA ARG A 43 -2.64 -2.85 2.60
C ARG A 43 -3.21 -1.71 3.43
N GLY A 44 -2.62 -0.51 3.36
CA GLY A 44 -3.11 0.65 4.12
C GLY A 44 -4.54 1.04 3.74
N LEU A 45 -4.92 0.92 2.46
CA LEU A 45 -6.30 1.14 2.02
C LEU A 45 -7.27 0.05 2.50
N GLN A 46 -6.81 -1.19 2.60
CA GLN A 46 -7.62 -2.26 3.18
C GLN A 46 -7.83 -2.05 4.68
N GLU A 47 -6.78 -1.72 5.43
CA GLU A 47 -6.87 -1.40 6.86
C GLU A 47 -7.79 -0.20 7.10
N HIS A 48 -7.65 0.88 6.33
CA HIS A 48 -8.54 2.04 6.41
C HIS A 48 -10.02 1.70 6.15
N ARG A 49 -10.30 0.86 5.16
CA ARG A 49 -11.68 0.40 4.87
C ARG A 49 -12.24 -0.45 6.01
N ASN A 50 -11.43 -1.34 6.58
CA ASN A 50 -11.84 -2.19 7.69
C ASN A 50 -12.13 -1.36 8.96
N ASP A 51 -11.34 -0.32 9.23
CA ASP A 51 -11.57 0.59 10.35
C ASP A 51 -12.83 1.46 10.16
N GLN A 52 -13.27 1.64 8.91
CA GLN A 52 -14.49 2.36 8.57
C GLN A 52 -15.74 1.47 8.48
N ASP A 53 -15.60 0.15 8.58
CA ASP A 53 -16.74 -0.77 8.57
C ASP A 53 -17.39 -0.75 9.97
N PRO A 54 -18.60 -0.17 10.14
CA PRO A 54 -19.26 -0.06 11.43
C PRO A 54 -19.93 -1.40 11.78
N VAL A 55 -19.16 -2.48 11.86
CA VAL A 55 -19.62 -3.76 12.39
C VAL A 55 -19.03 -3.93 13.79
N LYS A 56 -19.57 -3.15 14.72
CA LYS A 56 -19.88 -3.51 16.11
C LYS A 56 -20.39 -2.29 16.91
N GLU A 57 -21.37 -1.58 16.37
CA GLU A 57 -22.26 -0.79 17.21
C GLU A 57 -23.71 -1.15 16.85
N GLY A 58 -24.34 -1.94 17.72
CA GLY A 58 -25.78 -2.11 17.73
C GLY A 58 -26.35 -3.31 16.98
N VAL A 59 -26.23 -4.51 17.55
CA VAL A 59 -27.41 -5.40 17.63
C VAL A 59 -27.78 -5.53 19.09
N ARG A 60 -28.85 -4.82 19.43
CA ARG A 60 -29.64 -4.91 20.66
C ARG A 60 -30.25 -6.32 20.77
N TYR A 61 -30.36 -6.88 21.97
CA TYR A 61 -31.61 -7.08 22.73
C TYR A 61 -31.26 -7.69 24.10
#